data_AF-A0AAU7NJ07-F1
#
_entry.id   AF-A0AAU7NJ07-F1
#
_cell.length_a   1.000
_cell.length_b   1.000
_cell.length_c   1.000
_cell.angle_alpha   90.00
_cell.angle_beta   90.00
_cell.angle_gamma   90.00
#
_symmetry.space_group_name_H-M   'P 1'
#
loop_
_entity.id
_entity.type
_entity.pdbx_description
1 polymer ?
#
loop_
_entity_poly.entity_id
_entity_poly.type
_entity_poly.pdbx_seq_one_letter_code
_entity_poly.pdbx_strand_id
1 'polypeptide(L)' 'MENVYVVKLGDLYFKEKASILFGKYRYTMADNLDDASFCEDFDYAKKRAEEIGGDVYKINLEEVG' A
#
# COMPACT_ATOMS: atom_id res chain seq x y z
N MET A 1 -16.86 -10.59 3.03
CA MET A 1 -15.43 -10.44 3.37
C MET A 1 -14.73 -9.97 2.12
N GLU A 2 -14.56 -8.66 1.99
CA GLU A 2 -13.72 -8.10 0.93
C GLU A 2 -12.26 -8.38 1.28
N ASN A 3 -11.52 -8.89 0.30
CA ASN A 3 -10.10 -9.13 0.46
C ASN A 3 -9.40 -7.82 0.11
N VAL A 4 -8.79 -7.20 1.10
CA VAL A 4 -8.10 -5.91 0.92
C VAL A 4 -6.61 -6.15 1.04
N TYR A 5 -5.84 -5.42 0.26
CA TYR A 5 -4.40 -5.56 0.17
C TYR A 5 -3.73 -4.25 0.55
N VAL A 6 -2.61 -4.37 1.24
CA VAL A 6 -1.71 -3.26 1.55
C VAL A 6 -0.33 -3.60 1.03
N VAL A 7 0.44 -2.57 0.70
CA VAL A 7 1.83 -2.74 0.27
C VAL A 7 2.75 -2.27 1.39
N LYS A 8 3.78 -3.04 1.72
CA LYS A 8 4.78 -2.70 2.72
C LYS A 8 6.18 -2.61 2.13
N LEU A 9 7.01 -1.77 2.73
CA LEU A 9 8.46 -1.76 2.55
C LEU A 9 9.11 -1.80 3.93
N GLY A 10 9.56 -2.98 4.36
CA GLY A 10 9.98 -3.21 5.74
C GLY A 10 8.80 -3.01 6.71
N ASP A 11 8.98 -2.14 7.70
CA ASP A 11 7.95 -1.81 8.71
C ASP A 11 6.99 -0.68 8.28
N LEU A 12 7.16 -0.14 7.06
CA LEU A 12 6.35 0.97 6.56
C LEU A 12 5.26 0.50 5.60
N TYR A 13 4.09 1.12 5.67
CA TYR A 13 2.95 0.89 4.79
C TYR A 13 2.89 1.94 3.69
N PHE A 14 2.56 1.54 2.46
CA PHE A 14 2.30 2.48 1.39
C PHE A 14 1.03 3.29 1.68
N LYS A 15 1.12 4.62 1.61
CA LYS A 15 0.00 5.55 1.87
C LYS A 15 -0.51 6.20 0.60
N GLU A 16 0.36 6.84 -0.18
CA GLU A 16 -0.05 7.50 -1.41
C GLU A 16 1.11 7.73 -2.38
N LYS A 17 0.76 7.96 -3.64
CA LYS A 17 1.71 8.36 -4.67
C LYS A 17 1.92 9.87 -4.59
N ALA A 18 3.00 10.31 -3.96
CA ALA A 18 3.38 11.72 -3.95
C ALA A 18 3.88 12.15 -5.34
N SER A 19 3.48 13.36 -5.74
CA SER A 19 3.73 13.98 -7.04
C SER A 19 5.15 13.80 -7.59
N ILE A 20 5.22 13.85 -8.92
CA ILE A 20 6.46 13.68 -9.70
C ILE A 20 7.38 14.87 -9.43
N LEU A 21 8.49 14.65 -8.74
CA LEU A 21 9.57 15.63 -8.66
C LEU A 21 10.67 15.18 -9.62
N PHE A 22 10.98 15.99 -10.65
CA PHE A 22 12.02 15.71 -11.65
C PHE A 22 11.87 14.36 -12.39
N GLY A 23 10.66 14.00 -12.81
CA GLY A 23 10.41 12.77 -13.58
C GLY A 23 10.48 11.47 -12.76
N LYS A 24 10.70 11.54 -11.44
CA LYS A 24 10.68 10.40 -10.52
C LYS A 24 9.44 10.44 -9.64
N TYR A 25 8.77 9.30 -9.51
CA TYR A 25 7.68 9.14 -8.57
C TYR A 25 8.22 9.13 -7.14
N ARG A 26 7.56 9.86 -6.25
CA ARG A 26 7.76 9.73 -4.80
C ARG A 26 6.59 8.94 -4.23
N TYR A 27 6.87 8.09 -3.27
CA TYR A 27 5.86 7.30 -2.58
C TYR A 27 5.89 7.75 -1.13
N THR A 28 4.72 8.11 -0.60
CA THR A 28 4.54 8.41 0.82
C THR A 28 4.25 7.11 1.53
N MET A 29 4.93 6.89 2.65
CA MET A 29 4.76 5.73 3.49
C MET A 29 4.28 6.15 4.88
N ALA A 30 3.50 5.31 5.54
CA ALA A 30 3.04 5.44 6.90
C ALA A 30 3.73 4.39 7.79
N ASP A 31 3.89 4.70 9.07
CA ASP A 31 4.39 3.76 10.08
C ASP A 31 3.28 2.91 10.71
N ASN A 32 2.01 3.18 10.37
CA ASN A 32 0.84 2.52 10.90
C ASN A 32 -0.12 2.07 9.77
N LEU A 33 -0.96 1.08 10.10
CA LEU A 33 -1.89 0.48 9.15
C LEU A 33 -3.11 1.38 8.87
N ASP A 34 -3.56 2.17 9.85
CA ASP A 34 -4.72 3.07 9.70
C ASP A 34 -4.52 4.12 8.61
N ASP A 35 -3.29 4.60 8.45
CA ASP A 35 -2.88 5.55 7.41
C ASP A 35 -2.51 4.87 6.08
N ALA A 36 -2.57 3.54 5.99
CA ALA A 36 -2.19 2.80 4.79
C ALA A 36 -3.22 2.96 3.66
N SER A 37 -2.74 2.85 2.42
CA SER A 37 -3.59 2.73 1.24
C SER A 37 -4.06 1.29 1.12
N PHE A 38 -5.34 1.08 1.35
CA PHE A 38 -6.00 -0.19 1.11
C PHE A 38 -6.44 -0.29 -0.35
N CYS A 39 -6.16 -1.42 -0.99
CA CYS A 39 -6.60 -1.70 -2.36
C CYS A 39 -7.25 -3.06 -2.45
N GLU A 40 -8.38 -3.15 -3.15
CA GLU A 40 -9.09 -4.42 -3.34
C GLU A 40 -8.52 -5.25 -4.50
N ASP A 41 -7.76 -4.60 -5.40
CA ASP A 41 -7.15 -5.22 -6.56
C ASP A 41 -5.72 -5.68 -6.24
N PHE A 42 -5.50 -6.99 -6.27
CA PHE A 42 -4.20 -7.60 -6.00
C PHE A 42 -3.17 -7.25 -7.07
N ASP A 43 -3.53 -7.21 -8.35
CA ASP A 43 -2.59 -6.91 -9.43
C ASP A 43 -2.12 -5.46 -9.34
N TYR A 44 -2.99 -4.54 -8.93
CA TYR A 44 -2.61 -3.17 -8.64
C TYR A 44 -1.65 -3.09 -7.45
N ALA A 45 -1.97 -3.76 -6.33
CA ALA A 45 -1.10 -3.80 -5.16
C ALA A 45 0.28 -4.41 -5.49
N LYS A 46 0.30 -5.49 -6.27
CA LYS A 46 1.54 -6.15 -6.72
C LYS A 46 2.40 -5.23 -7.57
N LYS A 47 1.80 -4.53 -8.54
CA LYS A 47 2.53 -3.56 -9.36
C LYS A 47 3.15 -2.46 -8.49
N ARG A 48 2.42 -1.98 -7.48
CA ARG A 48 2.95 -0.98 -6.54
C ARG A 48 4.10 -1.52 -5.69
N ALA A 49 3.99 -2.75 -5.22
CA ALA A 49 5.06 -3.43 -4.48
C ALA A 49 6.33 -3.54 -5.35
N GLU A 50 6.20 -3.96 -6.60
CA GLU A 50 7.34 -4.04 -7.54
C GLU A 50 7.96 -2.67 -7.83
N GLU A 51 7.14 -1.61 -7.99
CA GLU A 51 7.64 -0.24 -8.22
C GLU A 51 8.44 0.31 -7.02
N ILE A 52 8.02 0.00 -5.79
CA ILE A 52 8.68 0.50 -4.58
C ILE A 52 9.75 -0.46 -4.01
N GLY A 53 9.84 -1.68 -4.54
CA GLY A 53 10.69 -2.76 -4.01
C GLY A 53 10.19 -3.35 -2.69
N GLY A 54 8.87 -3.35 -2.49
CA GLY A 54 8.20 -3.86 -1.30
C GLY A 54 7.43 -5.16 -1.56
N ASP A 55 6.55 -5.51 -0.63
CA ASP A 55 5.75 -6.73 -0.63
C ASP A 55 4.25 -6.44 -0.41
N VAL A 56 3.39 -7.30 -0.95
CA VAL A 56 1.93 -7.21 -0.79
C VAL A 56 1.46 -8.08 0.36
N TYR A 57 0.61 -7.52 1.21
CA TYR A 57 -0.03 -8.22 2.32
C TYR A 57 -1.53 -8.15 2.19
N LYS A 58 -2.19 -9.29 2.40
CA LYS A 58 -3.65 -9.38 2.48
C LYS A 58 -4.11 -9.05 3.90
N ILE A 59 -5.00 -8.08 4.03
CA ILE A 59 -5.69 -7.69 5.24
C ILE A 59 -7.12 -8.26 5.17
N ASN A 60 -7.55 -8.92 6.24
CA ASN A 60 -8.96 -9.22 6.44
C ASN A 60 -9.52 -8.10 7.32
N LEU A 61 -10.41 -7.26 6.76
CA LEU A 61 -11.13 -6.29 7.57
C LEU A 61 -12.26 -7.01 8.31
N GLU A 62 -12.24 -6.94 9.63
CA GLU A 62 -13.36 -7.34 10.47
C GLU A 62 -14.18 -6.09 10.78
N GLU A 63 -15.49 -6.14 10.54
CA GLU A 63 -16.41 -5.07 10.92
C GLU A 63 -16.55 -5.07 12.45
N VAL A 64 -16.11 -3.98 13.08
CA VAL A 64 -16.31 -3.78 14.52
C VAL A 64 -17.62 -3.01 14.68
N GLY A 65 -18.70 -3.74 14.98
CA GLY A 65 -20.04 -3.19 15.25
C GLY A 65 -20.23 -2.66 16.66
#